data_AF-A0A843LRQ9-F1
#
_entry.id   AF-A0A843LRQ9-F1
#
_cell.length_a   1.000
_cell.length_b   1.000
_cell.length_c   1.000
_cell.angle_alpha   90.00
_cell.angle_beta   90.00
_cell.angle_gamma   90.00
#
_symmetry.space_group_name_H-M   'P 1'
#
loop_
_entity.id
_entity.type
_entity.pdbx_description
1 polymer ?
#
loop_
_entity_poly.entity_id
_entity_poly.type
_entity_poly.pdbx_seq_one_letter_code
_entity_poly.pdbx_strand_id
1 'polypeptide(L)'
;MLLLMTLGTGIGTSDEDALSRLVRSCSFAIHSYRPARVIYFCSEKSEGTIEPVHQALTDQFGISPPPFSICMISDPNDFTGCFELIYGVASLYHEEEVVIEASSGTREMIMAAEIVSFLTRNPVSHVTGEKSGGMIIPGTERIREMVLFAAYDRLQLHRAIYAFNQNHFGSSLRLLEGITSLPERDIYYTLFNGYWHWDKMDYEKAYKYLEHVPDLDILIPQNRKFLKKLLELDRMDDTILNRKERLRVRQQKYIYMLIDLLHNAKRRIDGERYDDALARLYRVVELISQVLLLSYGIDDNEEKIRFADLKKMLRKQDISTYARKSDRNGIIRIGLRYKFLLLEDLGMKGADRWYSDLQQYIMIRNDSILAHGLTPVPGDVAKDMWNEVRNVITEACNGSGENLVELFRSSEFPILENHQLEQ
;
A
#
# COMPACT_ATOMS: atom_id res chain seq x y z
N MET A 1 33.85 3.46 12.89
CA MET A 1 32.98 4.59 13.27
C MET A 1 33.62 5.96 12.97
N LEU A 2 32.85 6.84 12.33
CA LEU A 2 33.11 8.27 12.09
C LEU A 2 32.25 9.13 13.03
N LEU A 3 32.79 10.26 13.48
CA LEU A 3 32.04 11.24 14.28
C LEU A 3 31.87 12.53 13.47
N LEU A 4 30.62 12.85 13.13
CA LEU A 4 30.22 14.10 12.47
C LEU A 4 29.81 15.10 13.55
N MET A 5 30.66 16.07 13.86
CA MET A 5 30.49 16.94 15.04
C MET A 5 30.22 18.38 14.64
N THR A 6 29.09 18.94 15.10
CA THR A 6 28.83 20.38 14.98
C THR A 6 29.58 21.16 16.06
N LEU A 7 30.15 22.32 15.69
CA LEU A 7 30.96 23.15 16.59
C LEU A 7 30.52 24.63 16.54
N GLY A 8 30.09 25.12 17.70
CA GLY A 8 29.81 26.54 17.96
C GLY A 8 30.92 27.24 18.74
N THR A 9 30.59 28.34 19.40
CA THR A 9 31.50 29.12 20.25
C THR A 9 31.27 28.89 21.76
N GLY A 10 30.32 28.01 22.11
CA GLY A 10 29.94 27.71 23.49
C GLY A 10 28.94 28.71 24.08
N ILE A 11 28.39 28.38 25.25
CA ILE A 11 27.48 29.24 26.02
C ILE A 11 27.99 29.33 27.45
N GLY A 12 28.26 30.56 27.92
CA GLY A 12 28.82 30.82 29.23
C GLY A 12 28.56 32.24 29.71
N THR A 13 28.99 32.54 30.92
CA THR A 13 28.92 33.89 31.50
C THR A 13 30.02 34.84 30.98
N SER A 14 31.03 34.28 30.32
CA SER A 14 32.12 34.97 29.61
C SER A 14 32.60 34.09 28.44
N ASP A 15 33.42 34.64 27.54
CA ASP A 15 33.98 33.89 26.42
C ASP A 15 34.88 32.73 26.88
N GLU A 16 35.68 32.92 27.93
CA GLU A 16 36.51 31.87 28.54
C GLU A 16 35.67 30.75 29.14
N ASP A 17 34.58 31.09 29.84
CA ASP A 17 33.65 30.11 30.42
C ASP A 17 32.90 29.35 29.32
N ALA A 18 32.45 30.05 28.27
CA ALA A 18 31.80 29.46 27.11
C ALA A 18 32.72 28.45 26.40
N LEU A 19 33.98 28.85 26.16
CA LEU A 19 34.99 28.00 25.54
C LEU A 19 35.31 26.78 26.41
N SER A 20 35.56 26.98 27.71
CA SER A 20 35.89 25.89 28.65
C SER A 20 34.79 24.82 28.69
N ARG A 21 33.53 25.23 28.67
CA ARG A 21 32.37 24.31 28.64
C ARG A 21 32.26 23.55 27.32
N LEU A 22 32.40 24.26 26.20
CA LEU A 22 32.41 23.63 24.88
C LEU A 22 33.52 22.59 24.78
N VAL A 23 34.73 22.98 25.20
CA VAL A 23 35.91 22.11 25.20
C VAL A 23 35.62 20.85 25.98
N ARG A 24 35.10 20.97 27.21
CA ARG A 24 34.75 19.84 28.07
C ARG A 24 33.75 18.89 27.41
N SER A 25 32.66 19.43 26.84
CA SER A 25 31.64 18.61 26.18
C SER A 25 32.20 17.90 24.94
N CYS A 26 32.83 18.63 24.02
CA CYS A 26 33.35 18.06 22.78
C CYS A 26 34.49 17.07 23.02
N SER A 27 35.41 17.35 23.95
CA SER A 27 36.48 16.40 24.31
C SER A 27 35.91 15.15 24.98
N PHE A 28 34.90 15.30 25.85
CA PHE A 28 34.22 14.16 26.46
C PHE A 28 33.53 13.27 25.40
N ALA A 29 32.88 13.88 24.40
CA ALA A 29 32.27 13.13 23.30
C ALA A 29 33.31 12.34 22.48
N ILE A 30 34.39 12.99 22.05
CA ILE A 30 35.46 12.32 21.28
C ILE A 30 36.11 11.21 22.10
N HIS A 31 36.35 11.44 23.40
CA HIS A 31 36.88 10.43 24.31
C HIS A 31 35.95 9.21 24.44
N SER A 32 34.64 9.46 24.57
CA SER A 32 33.64 8.42 24.76
C SER A 32 33.51 7.52 23.54
N TYR A 33 33.49 8.13 22.35
CA TYR A 33 33.29 7.44 21.08
C TYR A 33 34.58 6.83 20.50
N ARG A 34 35.75 7.41 20.78
CA ARG A 34 37.04 7.03 20.18
C ARG A 34 36.96 6.84 18.65
N PRO A 35 36.48 7.85 17.90
CA PRO A 35 36.23 7.70 16.48
C PRO A 35 37.53 7.51 15.70
N ALA A 36 37.45 6.79 14.57
CA ALA A 36 38.57 6.64 13.66
C ALA A 36 38.95 7.97 12.97
N ARG A 37 37.96 8.86 12.82
CA ARG A 37 38.11 10.22 12.29
C ARG A 37 36.95 11.11 12.77
N VAL A 38 37.23 12.40 12.95
CA VAL A 38 36.21 13.41 13.23
C VAL A 38 36.04 14.33 12.01
N ILE A 39 34.81 14.65 11.64
CA ILE A 39 34.53 15.71 10.67
C ILE A 39 33.79 16.82 11.40
N TYR A 40 34.42 17.98 11.48
CA TYR A 40 33.89 19.15 12.16
C TYR A 40 33.07 20.01 11.19
N PHE A 41 31.87 20.38 11.61
CA PHE A 41 31.07 21.41 10.98
C PHE A 41 31.15 22.68 11.81
N CYS A 42 31.90 23.67 11.34
CA CYS A 42 32.15 24.90 12.08
C CYS A 42 32.10 26.13 11.17
N SER A 43 31.93 27.30 11.78
CA SER A 43 32.07 28.60 11.13
C SER A 43 33.48 29.13 11.30
N GLU A 44 33.83 30.20 10.58
CA GLU A 44 35.13 30.87 10.77
C GLU A 44 35.37 31.26 12.23
N LYS A 45 34.30 31.59 12.97
CA LYS A 45 34.37 31.95 14.39
C LYS A 45 34.60 30.76 15.31
N SER A 46 34.15 29.55 14.93
CA SER A 46 34.24 28.36 15.78
C SER A 46 35.36 27.40 15.40
N GLU A 47 36.01 27.58 14.26
CA GLU A 47 37.18 26.77 13.84
C GLU A 47 38.29 26.77 14.91
N GLY A 48 38.58 27.94 15.49
CA GLY A 48 39.60 28.08 16.53
C GLY A 48 39.33 27.30 17.83
N THR A 49 38.13 26.72 18.00
CA THR A 49 37.80 25.89 19.17
C THR A 49 38.31 24.45 19.06
N ILE A 50 38.69 23.99 17.85
CA ILE A 50 39.15 22.62 17.61
C ILE A 50 40.45 22.33 18.39
N GLU A 51 41.41 23.24 18.34
CA GLU A 51 42.70 23.06 19.01
C GLU A 51 42.56 22.97 20.54
N PRO A 52 41.81 23.87 21.24
CA PRO A 52 41.47 23.68 22.64
C PRO A 52 40.79 22.35 22.99
N VAL A 53 39.89 21.85 22.13
CA VAL A 53 39.25 20.53 22.31
C VAL A 53 40.29 19.42 22.25
N HIS A 54 41.23 19.49 21.30
CA HIS A 54 42.28 18.49 21.09
C HIS A 54 43.32 18.51 22.21
N GLN A 55 43.68 19.69 22.69
CA GLN A 55 44.56 19.84 23.85
C GLN A 55 43.91 19.21 25.10
N ALA A 56 42.61 19.45 25.32
CA ALA A 56 41.89 18.84 26.43
C ALA A 56 41.80 17.30 26.33
N LEU A 57 41.73 16.73 25.13
CA LEU A 57 41.82 15.27 24.94
C LEU A 57 43.14 14.70 25.47
N THR A 58 44.23 15.40 25.20
CA THR A 58 45.57 15.00 25.66
C THR A 58 45.71 15.21 27.17
N ASP A 59 45.35 16.39 27.66
CA ASP A 59 45.59 16.79 29.05
C ASP A 59 44.68 16.08 30.06
N GLN A 60 43.40 15.89 29.72
CA GLN A 60 42.40 15.35 30.64
C GLN A 60 42.26 13.83 30.52
N PHE A 61 42.42 13.28 29.31
CA PHE A 61 42.12 11.88 29.02
C PHE A 61 43.34 11.08 28.57
N GLY A 62 44.51 11.72 28.36
CA GLY A 62 45.74 11.05 27.94
C GLY A 62 45.64 10.39 26.55
N ILE A 63 44.75 10.88 25.68
CA ILE A 63 44.53 10.33 24.34
C ILE A 63 44.94 11.32 23.27
N SER A 64 45.63 10.81 22.24
CA SER A 64 45.94 11.59 21.05
C SER A 64 44.65 11.95 20.31
N PRO A 65 44.51 13.18 19.81
CA PRO A 65 43.39 13.55 18.95
C PRO A 65 43.34 12.65 17.70
N PRO A 66 42.15 12.22 17.27
CA PRO A 66 41.98 11.45 16.04
C PRO A 66 42.25 12.33 14.80
N PRO A 67 42.54 11.73 13.63
CA PRO A 67 42.54 12.46 12.37
C PRO A 67 41.23 13.21 12.17
N PHE A 68 41.29 14.42 11.61
CA PHE A 68 40.08 15.22 11.42
C PHE A 68 40.01 15.94 10.07
N SER A 69 38.84 16.45 9.74
CA SER A 69 38.60 17.34 8.61
C SER A 69 37.56 18.38 8.95
N ILE A 70 37.60 19.50 8.24
CA ILE A 70 36.75 20.65 8.50
C ILE A 70 35.83 20.85 7.30
N CYS A 71 34.54 21.01 7.60
CA CYS A 71 33.50 21.42 6.67
C CYS A 71 32.99 22.79 7.13
N MET A 72 33.37 23.84 6.41
CA MET A 72 33.04 25.21 6.77
C MET A 72 31.57 25.54 6.48
N ILE A 73 30.86 26.04 7.49
CA ILE A 73 29.52 26.61 7.40
C ILE A 73 29.65 28.12 7.26
N SER A 74 29.18 28.66 6.13
CA SER A 74 29.24 30.09 5.82
C SER A 74 28.36 30.94 6.75
N ASP A 75 27.13 30.51 7.01
CA ASP A 75 26.22 31.15 7.97
C ASP A 75 25.62 30.10 8.92
N PRO A 76 26.10 30.02 10.18
CA PRO A 76 25.55 29.11 11.18
C PRO A 76 24.09 29.31 11.51
N ASN A 77 23.49 30.47 11.21
CA ASN A 77 22.08 30.73 11.47
C ASN A 77 21.21 30.51 10.22
N ASP A 78 21.79 30.06 9.11
CA ASP A 78 21.04 29.56 7.96
C ASP A 78 20.84 28.04 8.08
N PHE A 79 19.62 27.66 8.45
CA PHE A 79 19.23 26.26 8.52
C PHE A 79 19.46 25.51 7.20
N THR A 80 19.18 26.13 6.05
CA THR A 80 19.25 25.43 4.76
C THR A 80 20.69 25.11 4.40
N GLY A 81 21.59 26.09 4.51
CA GLY A 81 23.02 25.88 4.30
C GLY A 81 23.62 24.85 5.27
N CYS A 82 23.25 24.90 6.56
CA CYS A 82 23.67 23.90 7.53
C CYS A 82 23.19 22.50 7.15
N PHE A 83 21.90 22.36 6.82
CA PHE A 83 21.28 21.10 6.45
C PHE A 83 21.93 20.47 5.21
N GLU A 84 22.05 21.20 4.12
CA GLU A 84 22.58 20.66 2.86
C GLU A 84 24.05 20.22 3.01
N LEU A 85 24.86 20.98 3.76
CA LEU A 85 26.25 20.61 4.01
C LEU A 85 26.36 19.35 4.88
N ILE A 86 25.65 19.31 6.01
CA ILE A 86 25.69 18.17 6.93
C ILE A 86 25.12 16.91 6.24
N TYR A 87 23.99 17.05 5.53
CA TYR A 87 23.36 15.97 4.77
C TYR A 87 24.28 15.45 3.67
N GLY A 88 24.87 16.36 2.87
CA GLY A 88 25.79 16.02 1.80
C GLY A 88 26.98 15.21 2.31
N VAL A 89 27.60 15.64 3.40
CA VAL A 89 28.73 14.92 4.01
C VAL A 89 28.29 13.59 4.60
N ALA A 90 27.19 13.54 5.37
CA ALA A 90 26.71 12.29 5.95
C ALA A 90 26.36 11.25 4.87
N SER A 91 25.83 11.70 3.73
CA SER A 91 25.49 10.84 2.59
C SER A 91 26.71 10.24 1.90
N LEU A 92 27.89 10.87 1.98
CA LEU A 92 29.14 10.30 1.43
C LEU A 92 29.63 9.07 2.21
N TYR A 93 29.17 8.90 3.45
CA TYR A 93 29.62 7.85 4.37
C TYR A 93 28.49 6.89 4.75
N HIS A 94 27.51 6.67 3.85
CA HIS A 94 26.34 5.83 4.15
C HIS A 94 26.65 4.34 4.41
N GLU A 95 27.82 3.84 3.98
CA GLU A 95 28.29 2.48 4.27
C GLU A 95 29.12 2.40 5.56
N GLU A 96 29.49 3.54 6.14
CA GLU A 96 30.30 3.59 7.36
C GLU A 96 29.39 3.72 8.60
N GLU A 97 29.88 3.24 9.73
CA GLU A 97 29.24 3.51 11.02
C GLU A 97 29.44 5.00 11.37
N VAL A 98 28.37 5.78 11.40
CA VAL A 98 28.42 7.23 11.63
C VAL A 98 27.60 7.60 12.87
N VAL A 99 28.16 8.45 13.73
CA VAL A 99 27.42 9.14 14.79
C VAL A 99 27.46 10.64 14.53
N ILE A 100 26.31 11.31 14.63
CA ILE A 100 26.22 12.76 14.52
C ILE A 100 26.22 13.36 15.92
N GLU A 101 27.26 14.11 16.29
CA GLU A 101 27.40 14.74 17.59
C GLU A 101 26.95 16.20 17.51
N ALA A 102 25.86 16.51 18.22
CA ALA A 102 25.15 17.79 18.13
C ALA A 102 25.07 18.50 19.49
N SER A 103 26.13 18.40 20.31
CA SER A 103 26.19 19.11 21.60
C SER A 103 26.48 20.60 21.47
N SER A 104 27.09 21.01 20.37
CA SER A 104 27.60 22.35 20.15
C SER A 104 27.23 22.87 18.77
N GLY A 105 27.11 24.19 18.63
CA GLY A 105 26.63 24.84 17.42
C GLY A 105 25.49 25.80 17.72
N THR A 106 25.07 26.53 16.70
CA THR A 106 23.81 27.28 16.75
C THR A 106 22.62 26.32 16.79
N ARG A 107 21.44 26.86 17.07
CA ARG A 107 20.19 26.08 17.05
C ARG A 107 19.95 25.46 15.67
N GLU A 108 20.24 26.21 14.61
CA GLU A 108 20.06 25.79 13.23
C GLU A 108 21.00 24.64 12.85
N MET A 109 22.27 24.68 13.30
CA MET A 109 23.23 23.57 13.12
C MET A 109 22.75 22.30 13.83
N ILE A 110 22.33 22.42 15.09
CA ILE A 110 21.86 21.28 15.89
C ILE A 110 20.60 20.67 15.27
N MET A 111 19.62 21.51 14.91
CA MET A 111 18.39 21.06 14.26
C MET A 111 18.65 20.40 12.90
N ALA A 112 19.57 20.94 12.11
CA ALA A 112 20.01 20.31 10.87
C ALA A 112 20.63 18.94 11.13
N ALA A 113 21.53 18.82 12.10
CA ALA A 113 22.15 17.55 12.49
C ALA A 113 21.13 16.50 12.96
N GLU A 114 20.15 16.88 13.78
CA GLU A 114 19.06 16.01 14.22
C GLU A 114 18.18 15.52 13.05
N ILE A 115 17.84 16.41 12.11
CA ILE A 115 17.08 16.03 10.91
C ILE A 115 17.91 15.15 9.98
N VAL A 116 19.21 15.41 9.81
CA VAL A 116 20.10 14.55 9.02
C VAL A 116 20.24 13.18 9.66
N SER A 117 20.33 13.08 10.98
CA SER A 117 20.25 11.81 11.70
C SER A 117 18.96 11.07 11.35
N PHE A 118 17.83 11.76 11.31
CA PHE A 118 16.55 11.19 10.84
C PHE A 118 16.55 10.79 9.36
N LEU A 119 17.26 11.46 8.46
CA LEU A 119 17.23 11.10 7.04
C LEU A 119 18.22 9.97 6.70
N THR A 120 19.33 9.89 7.44
CA THR A 120 20.44 8.97 7.17
C THR A 120 20.41 7.72 8.03
N ARG A 121 19.50 7.62 9.02
CA ARG A 121 19.46 6.50 10.00
C ARG A 121 20.70 6.37 10.87
N ASN A 122 21.50 7.43 10.93
CA ASN A 122 22.61 7.54 11.87
C ASN A 122 22.09 8.02 13.23
N PRO A 123 22.58 7.50 14.37
CA PRO A 123 22.27 8.06 15.68
C PRO A 123 22.74 9.52 15.78
N VAL A 124 21.93 10.35 16.44
CA VAL A 124 22.36 11.68 16.92
C VAL A 124 22.70 11.59 18.40
N SER A 125 23.79 12.22 18.79
CA SER A 125 24.35 12.19 20.13
C SER A 125 24.41 13.59 20.70
N HIS A 126 24.09 13.70 22.00
CA HIS A 126 24.34 14.90 22.79
C HIS A 126 25.02 14.52 24.11
N VAL A 127 25.96 15.35 24.52
CA VAL A 127 26.54 15.37 25.85
C VAL A 127 25.56 16.08 26.77
N THR A 128 25.13 15.34 27.78
CA THR A 128 24.24 15.83 28.83
C THR A 128 24.85 15.56 30.19
N GLY A 129 24.19 15.96 31.27
CA GLY A 129 24.66 15.72 32.63
C GLY A 129 23.69 16.28 33.65
N GLU A 130 24.06 16.24 34.92
CA GLU A 130 23.31 16.93 35.97
C GLU A 130 23.41 18.43 35.74
N LYS A 131 22.30 19.16 35.91
CA LYS A 131 22.24 20.58 35.60
C LYS A 131 21.98 21.43 36.84
N SER A 132 22.73 22.52 36.97
CA SER A 132 22.46 23.62 37.90
C SER A 132 22.38 24.92 37.09
N GLY A 133 21.28 25.69 37.24
CA GLY A 133 21.07 26.90 36.44
C GLY A 133 21.02 26.66 34.92
N GLY A 134 20.62 25.46 34.48
CA GLY A 134 20.58 25.07 33.06
C GLY A 134 21.92 24.59 32.47
N MET A 135 23.01 24.62 33.26
CA MET A 135 24.37 24.30 32.83
C MET A 135 24.80 22.94 33.39
N ILE A 136 25.57 22.17 32.62
CA ILE A 136 26.07 20.85 33.05
C ILE A 136 27.12 21.02 34.15
N ILE A 137 26.94 20.30 35.26
CA ILE A 137 27.90 20.23 36.36
C ILE A 137 29.12 19.44 35.87
N PRO A 138 30.35 20.00 35.95
CA PRO A 138 31.56 19.30 35.53
C PRO A 138 31.72 17.94 36.22
N GLY A 139 32.07 16.90 35.47
CA GLY A 139 32.24 15.53 35.96
C GLY A 139 30.94 14.70 35.96
N THR A 140 29.80 15.29 35.60
CA THR A 140 28.52 14.59 35.46
C THR A 140 28.14 14.33 33.99
N GLU A 141 29.06 14.59 33.07
CA GLU A 141 28.85 14.38 31.64
C GLU A 141 28.50 12.92 31.33
N ARG A 142 27.55 12.75 30.43
CA ARG A 142 27.16 11.45 29.87
C ARG A 142 26.70 11.62 28.43
N ILE A 143 26.98 10.61 27.62
CA ILE A 143 26.46 10.54 26.26
C ILE A 143 24.99 10.13 26.30
N ARG A 144 24.17 10.86 25.56
CA ARG A 144 22.79 10.49 25.25
C ARG A 144 22.64 10.39 23.75
N GLU A 145 22.63 9.16 23.26
CA GLU A 145 22.22 8.88 21.89
C GLU A 145 20.70 8.88 21.80
N MET A 146 20.20 9.47 20.71
CA MET A 146 18.79 9.42 20.33
C MET A 146 18.71 8.69 19.00
N VAL A 147 18.03 7.54 19.02
CA VAL A 147 17.67 6.83 17.80
C VAL A 147 16.19 7.06 17.54
N LEU A 148 15.87 7.67 16.40
CA LEU A 148 14.53 8.19 16.09
C LEU A 148 13.57 7.10 15.55
N PHE A 149 13.71 5.84 16.01
CA PHE A 149 12.90 4.68 15.55
C PHE A 149 11.40 4.94 15.58
N ALA A 150 10.88 5.58 16.61
CA ALA A 150 9.46 5.93 16.68
C ALA A 150 9.02 6.85 15.53
N ALA A 151 9.84 7.83 15.15
CA ALA A 151 9.53 8.72 14.03
C ALA A 151 9.65 7.98 12.68
N TYR A 152 10.62 7.08 12.55
CA TYR A 152 10.77 6.23 11.35
C TYR A 152 9.55 5.35 11.16
N ASP A 153 9.16 4.65 12.21
CA ASP A 153 8.05 3.70 12.18
C ASP A 153 6.74 4.42 11.85
N ARG A 154 6.51 5.61 12.40
CA ARG A 154 5.36 6.47 12.06
C ARG A 154 5.37 6.85 10.57
N LEU A 155 6.50 7.32 10.05
CA LEU A 155 6.61 7.67 8.64
C LEU A 155 6.42 6.45 7.72
N GLN A 156 6.96 5.29 8.10
CA GLN A 156 6.77 4.04 7.37
C GLN A 156 5.31 3.59 7.40
N LEU A 157 4.63 3.71 8.53
CA LEU A 157 3.21 3.38 8.65
C LEU A 157 2.37 4.25 7.72
N HIS A 158 2.61 5.56 7.68
CA HIS A 158 1.92 6.49 6.77
C HIS A 158 2.13 6.08 5.30
N ARG A 159 3.35 5.69 4.93
CA ARG A 159 3.66 5.18 3.58
C ARG A 159 2.95 3.85 3.31
N ALA A 160 2.84 2.98 4.30
CA ALA A 160 2.15 1.70 4.19
C ALA A 160 0.64 1.90 3.95
N ILE A 161 0.01 2.80 4.70
CA ILE A 161 -1.41 3.19 4.53
C ILE A 161 -1.62 3.81 3.15
N TYR A 162 -0.75 4.74 2.74
CA TYR A 162 -0.82 5.33 1.41
C TYR A 162 -0.74 4.25 0.32
N ALA A 163 0.23 3.33 0.41
CA ALA A 163 0.35 2.22 -0.54
C ALA A 163 -0.91 1.32 -0.55
N PHE A 164 -1.53 1.06 0.61
CA PHE A 164 -2.77 0.32 0.70
C PHE A 164 -3.91 1.02 -0.04
N ASN A 165 -4.11 2.32 0.19
CA ASN A 165 -5.16 3.10 -0.47
C ASN A 165 -4.98 3.18 -1.99
N GLN A 166 -3.74 3.09 -2.47
CA GLN A 166 -3.41 2.98 -3.89
C GLN A 166 -3.51 1.55 -4.44
N ASN A 167 -4.12 0.61 -3.70
CA ASN A 167 -4.26 -0.81 -4.04
C ASN A 167 -2.91 -1.57 -4.20
N HIS A 168 -1.81 -1.02 -3.66
CA HIS A 168 -0.48 -1.65 -3.66
C HIS A 168 -0.26 -2.51 -2.41
N PHE A 169 -1.15 -3.47 -2.17
CA PHE A 169 -1.16 -4.27 -0.93
C PHE A 169 0.15 -5.02 -0.63
N GLY A 170 0.84 -5.51 -1.66
CA GLY A 170 2.14 -6.16 -1.45
C GLY A 170 3.23 -5.18 -0.95
N SER A 171 3.17 -3.93 -1.40
CA SER A 171 4.10 -2.88 -0.95
C SER A 171 3.73 -2.39 0.45
N SER A 172 2.43 -2.27 0.76
CA SER A 172 2.01 -1.87 2.10
C SER A 172 2.45 -2.88 3.17
N LEU A 173 2.35 -4.19 2.88
CA LEU A 173 2.84 -5.24 3.78
C LEU A 173 4.36 -5.18 4.00
N ARG A 174 5.17 -5.01 2.94
CA ARG A 174 6.63 -4.86 3.08
C ARG A 174 7.03 -3.65 3.91
N LEU A 175 6.29 -2.56 3.82
CA LEU A 175 6.55 -1.35 4.64
C LEU A 175 6.27 -1.60 6.12
N LEU A 176 5.29 -2.46 6.46
CA LEU A 176 5.01 -2.85 7.85
C LEU A 176 6.08 -3.77 8.45
N GLU A 177 6.77 -4.59 7.64
CA GLU A 177 7.84 -5.48 8.13
C GLU A 177 8.98 -4.71 8.81
N GLY A 178 9.23 -3.47 8.40
CA GLY A 178 10.26 -2.61 8.98
C GLY A 178 9.86 -1.92 10.29
N ILE A 179 8.61 -2.05 10.74
CA ILE A 179 8.08 -1.37 11.93
C ILE A 179 8.18 -2.30 13.15
N THR A 180 8.77 -1.80 14.24
CA THR A 180 9.01 -2.61 15.46
C THR A 180 8.46 -1.98 16.73
N SER A 181 8.26 -0.66 16.75
CA SER A 181 7.90 0.08 17.96
C SER A 181 6.42 0.46 18.08
N LEU A 182 5.62 0.26 17.03
CA LEU A 182 4.20 0.64 17.01
C LEU A 182 3.28 -0.54 17.36
N PRO A 183 2.50 -0.46 18.46
CA PRO A 183 1.58 -1.54 18.87
C PRO A 183 0.47 -1.83 17.86
N GLU A 184 0.02 -0.81 17.12
CA GLU A 184 -1.05 -0.91 16.11
C GLU A 184 -0.61 -1.61 14.81
N ARG A 185 0.70 -1.87 14.63
CA ARG A 185 1.26 -2.51 13.42
C ARG A 185 0.55 -3.81 13.08
N ASP A 186 0.28 -4.66 14.07
CA ASP A 186 -0.31 -5.99 13.86
C ASP A 186 -1.75 -5.93 13.37
N ILE A 187 -2.48 -4.89 13.77
CA ILE A 187 -3.84 -4.65 13.29
C ILE A 187 -3.79 -4.27 11.80
N TYR A 188 -2.90 -3.35 11.41
CA TYR A 188 -2.68 -2.99 10.02
C TYR A 188 -2.19 -4.17 9.17
N TYR A 189 -1.30 -5.00 9.71
CA TYR A 189 -0.81 -6.20 9.03
C TYR A 189 -1.95 -7.18 8.73
N THR A 190 -2.83 -7.41 9.72
CA THR A 190 -4.01 -8.27 9.56
C THR A 190 -4.98 -7.70 8.53
N LEU A 191 -5.29 -6.41 8.61
CA LEU A 191 -6.14 -5.69 7.67
C LEU A 191 -5.61 -5.77 6.24
N PHE A 192 -4.34 -5.43 6.03
CA PHE A 192 -3.72 -5.40 4.71
C PHE A 192 -3.65 -6.80 4.08
N ASN A 193 -3.36 -7.84 4.87
CA ASN A 193 -3.42 -9.22 4.39
C ASN A 193 -4.83 -9.63 3.97
N GLY A 194 -5.86 -9.23 4.73
CA GLY A 194 -7.26 -9.50 4.39
C GLY A 194 -7.62 -9.01 2.99
N TYR A 195 -7.37 -7.73 2.71
CA TYR A 195 -7.63 -7.15 1.39
C TYR A 195 -6.67 -7.63 0.31
N TRP A 196 -5.41 -7.93 0.65
CA TRP A 196 -4.47 -8.54 -0.31
C TRP A 196 -4.96 -9.90 -0.81
N HIS A 197 -5.46 -10.75 0.09
CA HIS A 197 -6.05 -12.04 -0.28
C HIS A 197 -7.36 -11.88 -1.04
N TRP A 198 -8.20 -10.93 -0.62
CA TRP A 198 -9.44 -10.65 -1.33
C TRP A 198 -9.18 -10.16 -2.77
N ASP A 199 -8.19 -9.30 -2.98
CA ASP A 199 -7.84 -8.80 -4.31
C ASP A 199 -7.33 -9.89 -5.28
N LYS A 200 -6.95 -11.06 -4.74
CA LYS A 200 -6.59 -12.27 -5.49
C LYS A 200 -7.74 -13.28 -5.61
N MET A 201 -8.93 -12.94 -5.15
CA MET A 201 -10.11 -13.81 -5.03
C MET A 201 -9.89 -15.02 -4.09
N ASP A 202 -8.93 -14.93 -3.16
CA ASP A 202 -8.73 -15.93 -2.10
C ASP A 202 -9.67 -15.59 -0.92
N TYR A 203 -10.97 -15.81 -1.14
CA TYR A 203 -12.04 -15.40 -0.23
C TYR A 203 -11.92 -16.04 1.16
N GLU A 204 -11.45 -17.29 1.23
CA GLU A 204 -11.28 -17.99 2.50
C GLU A 204 -10.21 -17.32 3.38
N LYS A 205 -9.05 -17.02 2.81
CA LYS A 205 -7.99 -16.32 3.57
C LYS A 205 -8.37 -14.88 3.85
N ALA A 206 -8.99 -14.19 2.89
CA ALA A 206 -9.50 -12.84 3.10
C ALA A 206 -10.40 -12.75 4.33
N TYR A 207 -11.40 -13.64 4.43
CA TYR A 207 -12.33 -13.67 5.55
C TYR A 207 -11.64 -14.00 6.88
N LYS A 208 -10.72 -14.98 6.90
CA LYS A 208 -9.95 -15.35 8.10
C LYS A 208 -9.12 -14.19 8.67
N TYR A 209 -8.55 -13.35 7.81
CA TYR A 209 -7.85 -12.15 8.29
C TYR A 209 -8.85 -11.10 8.76
N LEU A 210 -9.85 -10.77 7.93
CA LEU A 210 -10.77 -9.67 8.22
C LEU A 210 -11.66 -9.94 9.44
N GLU A 211 -12.02 -11.19 9.76
CA GLU A 211 -12.87 -11.51 10.91
C GLU A 211 -12.28 -11.06 12.25
N HIS A 212 -10.95 -10.96 12.35
CA HIS A 212 -10.20 -10.52 13.53
C HIS A 212 -9.90 -9.02 13.55
N VAL A 213 -10.20 -8.29 12.48
CA VAL A 213 -10.00 -6.84 12.43
C VAL A 213 -11.15 -6.16 13.21
N PRO A 214 -10.84 -5.18 14.08
CA PRO A 214 -11.87 -4.35 14.71
C PRO A 214 -12.72 -3.58 13.68
N ASP A 215 -13.88 -3.09 14.11
CA ASP A 215 -14.73 -2.25 13.26
C ASP A 215 -14.20 -0.81 13.21
N LEU A 216 -13.24 -0.56 12.31
CA LEU A 216 -12.54 0.72 12.18
C LEU A 216 -13.21 1.70 11.20
N ASP A 217 -13.94 1.16 10.24
CA ASP A 217 -14.69 1.89 9.21
C ASP A 217 -16.04 1.21 9.02
N ILE A 218 -17.05 1.92 8.52
CA ILE A 218 -18.37 1.36 8.23
C ILE A 218 -18.31 0.23 7.18
N LEU A 219 -17.32 0.26 6.27
CA LEU A 219 -17.14 -0.73 5.21
C LEU A 219 -16.57 -2.06 5.71
N ILE A 220 -15.67 -2.09 6.69
CA ILE A 220 -15.07 -3.36 7.18
C ILE A 220 -16.12 -4.37 7.66
N PRO A 221 -17.10 -4.01 8.52
CA PRO A 221 -18.17 -4.94 8.88
C PRO A 221 -19.05 -5.34 7.68
N GLN A 222 -19.25 -4.47 6.68
CA GLN A 222 -19.99 -4.82 5.45
C GLN A 222 -19.22 -5.80 4.58
N ASN A 223 -17.91 -5.58 4.42
CA ASN A 223 -16.99 -6.46 3.73
C ASN A 223 -16.94 -7.86 4.34
N ARG A 224 -16.89 -7.95 5.69
CA ARG A 224 -16.98 -9.23 6.39
C ARG A 224 -18.27 -9.97 6.07
N LYS A 225 -19.41 -9.26 6.08
CA LYS A 225 -20.72 -9.85 5.72
C LYS A 225 -20.76 -10.32 4.27
N PHE A 226 -20.23 -9.52 3.34
CA PHE A 226 -20.14 -9.87 1.92
C PHE A 226 -19.34 -11.17 1.72
N LEU A 227 -18.12 -11.23 2.27
CA LEU A 227 -17.25 -12.41 2.18
C LEU A 227 -17.87 -13.64 2.85
N LYS A 228 -18.45 -13.47 4.05
CA LYS A 228 -19.12 -14.56 4.76
C LYS A 228 -20.24 -15.17 3.91
N LYS A 229 -21.10 -14.31 3.34
CA LYS A 229 -22.21 -14.76 2.50
C LYS A 229 -21.72 -15.46 1.24
N LEU A 230 -20.68 -14.95 0.59
CA LEU A 230 -20.06 -15.61 -0.56
C LEU A 230 -19.52 -17.00 -0.19
N LEU A 231 -18.84 -17.13 0.95
CA LEU A 231 -18.32 -18.42 1.44
C LEU A 231 -19.44 -19.40 1.84
N GLU A 232 -20.53 -18.92 2.42
CA GLU A 232 -21.71 -19.74 2.72
C GLU A 232 -22.33 -20.31 1.43
N LEU A 233 -22.41 -19.50 0.38
CA LEU A 233 -22.90 -19.93 -0.94
C LEU A 233 -21.95 -20.92 -1.62
N ASP A 234 -20.64 -20.74 -1.44
CA ASP A 234 -19.61 -21.61 -2.02
C ASP A 234 -19.55 -22.99 -1.35
N ARG A 235 -19.72 -23.04 -0.02
CA ARG A 235 -19.62 -24.27 0.78
C ARG A 235 -20.93 -25.04 0.90
N MET A 236 -22.02 -24.51 0.37
CA MET A 236 -23.31 -25.17 0.49
C MET A 236 -23.30 -26.49 -0.29
N ASP A 237 -23.61 -27.59 0.40
CA ASP A 237 -23.77 -28.89 -0.22
C ASP A 237 -24.95 -28.84 -1.21
N ASP A 238 -24.65 -28.95 -2.49
CA ASP A 238 -25.65 -28.84 -3.55
C ASP A 238 -26.35 -30.18 -3.86
N THR A 239 -25.91 -31.27 -3.23
CA THR A 239 -26.49 -32.61 -3.39
C THR A 239 -27.83 -32.77 -2.66
N ILE A 240 -28.03 -31.99 -1.60
CA ILE A 240 -29.27 -31.95 -0.83
C ILE A 240 -30.34 -31.04 -1.45
N LEU A 241 -29.97 -30.22 -2.45
CA LEU A 241 -30.86 -29.26 -3.10
C LEU A 241 -31.51 -29.85 -4.36
N ASN A 242 -32.77 -29.49 -4.60
CA ASN A 242 -33.35 -29.78 -5.91
C ASN A 242 -32.69 -28.90 -7.00
N ARG A 243 -32.84 -29.28 -8.28
CA ARG A 243 -32.18 -28.57 -9.39
C ARG A 243 -32.49 -27.07 -9.40
N LYS A 244 -33.73 -26.67 -9.12
CA LYS A 244 -34.13 -25.25 -9.15
C LYS A 244 -33.44 -24.45 -8.05
N GLU A 245 -33.38 -25.00 -6.83
CA GLU A 245 -32.68 -24.39 -5.70
C GLU A 245 -31.18 -24.28 -5.95
N ARG A 246 -30.56 -25.36 -6.45
CA ARG A 246 -29.14 -25.36 -6.80
C ARG A 246 -28.78 -24.26 -7.80
N LEU A 247 -29.57 -24.11 -8.86
CA LEU A 247 -29.34 -23.05 -9.87
C LEU A 247 -29.52 -21.64 -9.28
N ARG A 248 -30.48 -21.45 -8.37
CA ARG A 248 -30.67 -20.18 -7.66
C ARG A 248 -29.48 -19.84 -6.77
N VAL A 249 -28.97 -20.82 -6.03
CA VAL A 249 -27.78 -20.66 -5.17
C VAL A 249 -26.56 -20.30 -6.01
N ARG A 250 -26.34 -21.02 -7.11
CA ARG A 250 -25.23 -20.73 -8.04
C ARG A 250 -25.36 -19.34 -8.65
N GLN A 251 -26.58 -18.94 -9.02
CA GLN A 251 -26.84 -17.60 -9.53
C GLN A 251 -26.46 -16.55 -8.48
N GLN A 252 -26.89 -16.73 -7.22
CA GLN A 252 -26.54 -15.82 -6.13
C GLN A 252 -25.02 -15.75 -5.93
N LYS A 253 -24.33 -16.89 -5.88
CA LYS A 253 -22.85 -16.95 -5.79
C LYS A 253 -22.19 -16.16 -6.93
N TYR A 254 -22.65 -16.37 -8.16
CA TYR A 254 -22.08 -15.71 -9.33
C TYR A 254 -22.35 -14.20 -9.34
N ILE A 255 -23.47 -13.73 -8.78
CA ILE A 255 -23.71 -12.29 -8.59
C ILE A 255 -22.68 -11.69 -7.63
N TYR A 256 -22.37 -12.34 -6.51
CA TYR A 256 -21.34 -11.85 -5.58
C TYR A 256 -19.97 -11.79 -6.28
N MET A 257 -19.58 -12.87 -6.97
CA MET A 257 -18.31 -12.90 -7.71
C MET A 257 -18.26 -11.87 -8.84
N LEU A 258 -19.39 -11.63 -9.53
CA LEU A 258 -19.52 -10.64 -10.60
C LEU A 258 -19.25 -9.24 -10.09
N ILE A 259 -19.88 -8.86 -8.98
CA ILE A 259 -19.75 -7.55 -8.37
C ILE A 259 -18.33 -7.33 -7.82
N ASP A 260 -17.78 -8.35 -7.14
CA ASP A 260 -16.40 -8.30 -6.64
C ASP A 260 -15.37 -8.18 -7.78
N LEU A 261 -15.56 -8.91 -8.88
CA LEU A 261 -14.67 -8.83 -10.05
C LEU A 261 -14.77 -7.48 -10.77
N LEU A 262 -15.96 -6.84 -10.79
CA LEU A 262 -16.12 -5.47 -11.29
C LEU A 262 -15.28 -4.48 -10.48
N HIS A 263 -15.31 -4.56 -9.14
CA HIS A 263 -14.48 -3.71 -8.29
C HIS A 263 -13.01 -4.08 -8.34
N ASN A 264 -12.67 -5.35 -8.54
CA ASN A 264 -11.29 -5.78 -8.82
C ASN A 264 -10.75 -5.12 -10.10
N ALA A 265 -11.55 -5.10 -11.17
CA ALA A 265 -11.19 -4.39 -12.39
C ALA A 265 -11.00 -2.89 -12.15
N LYS A 266 -11.89 -2.26 -11.37
CA LYS A 266 -11.74 -0.85 -10.98
C LYS A 266 -10.41 -0.56 -10.27
N ARG A 267 -10.00 -1.41 -9.33
CA ARG A 267 -8.70 -1.26 -8.63
C ARG A 267 -7.52 -1.35 -9.58
N ARG A 268 -7.62 -2.13 -10.66
CA ARG A 268 -6.60 -2.16 -11.73
C ARG A 268 -6.59 -0.87 -12.56
N ILE A 269 -7.75 -0.29 -12.85
CA ILE A 269 -7.87 1.02 -13.52
C ILE A 269 -7.26 2.13 -12.66
N ASP A 270 -7.61 2.16 -11.37
CA ASP A 270 -7.14 3.17 -10.43
C ASP A 270 -5.62 3.07 -10.21
N GLY A 271 -5.04 1.86 -10.35
CA GLY A 271 -3.59 1.62 -10.38
C GLY A 271 -2.94 1.70 -11.77
N GLU A 272 -3.62 2.23 -12.78
CA GLU A 272 -3.13 2.43 -14.15
C GLU A 272 -2.70 1.15 -14.90
N ARG A 273 -3.25 0.00 -14.51
CA ARG A 273 -3.03 -1.31 -15.13
C ARG A 273 -4.19 -1.65 -16.08
N TYR A 274 -4.26 -0.96 -17.20
CA TYR A 274 -5.46 -0.97 -18.06
C TYR A 274 -5.69 -2.28 -18.81
N ASP A 275 -4.66 -2.93 -19.35
CA ASP A 275 -4.79 -4.25 -19.96
C ASP A 275 -5.31 -5.30 -18.97
N ASP A 276 -4.79 -5.26 -17.74
CA ASP A 276 -5.22 -6.10 -16.62
C ASP A 276 -6.69 -5.85 -16.26
N ALA A 277 -7.13 -4.58 -16.28
CA ALA A 277 -8.51 -4.20 -16.03
C ALA A 277 -9.45 -4.70 -17.13
N LEU A 278 -9.07 -4.52 -18.41
CA LEU A 278 -9.89 -4.91 -19.55
C LEU A 278 -10.09 -6.44 -19.62
N ALA A 279 -9.05 -7.21 -19.31
CA ALA A 279 -9.14 -8.67 -19.21
C ALA A 279 -10.14 -9.12 -18.13
N ARG A 280 -10.15 -8.43 -16.98
CA ARG A 280 -11.11 -8.69 -15.89
C ARG A 280 -12.53 -8.27 -16.28
N LEU A 281 -12.70 -7.09 -16.87
CA LEU A 281 -13.99 -6.62 -17.37
C LEU A 281 -14.59 -7.57 -18.40
N TYR A 282 -13.78 -8.11 -19.31
CA TYR A 282 -14.25 -9.16 -20.23
C TYR A 282 -14.80 -10.37 -19.47
N ARG A 283 -14.11 -10.83 -18.42
CA ARG A 283 -14.61 -11.93 -17.57
C ARG A 283 -15.89 -11.54 -16.82
N VAL A 284 -16.04 -10.30 -16.40
CA VAL A 284 -17.30 -9.76 -15.84
C VAL A 284 -18.42 -9.89 -16.86
N VAL A 285 -18.21 -9.48 -18.13
CA VAL A 285 -19.23 -9.60 -19.19
C VAL A 285 -19.62 -11.05 -19.46
N GLU A 286 -18.65 -11.98 -19.44
CA GLU A 286 -18.98 -13.40 -19.51
C GLU A 286 -19.87 -13.83 -18.34
N LEU A 287 -19.49 -13.47 -17.10
CA LEU A 287 -20.27 -13.79 -15.90
C LEU A 287 -21.68 -13.21 -15.93
N ILE A 288 -21.90 -12.02 -16.49
CA ILE A 288 -23.25 -11.46 -16.70
C ILE A 288 -24.11 -12.46 -17.46
N SER A 289 -23.64 -12.91 -18.64
CA SER A 289 -24.41 -13.88 -19.44
C SER A 289 -24.67 -15.20 -18.70
N GLN A 290 -23.73 -15.66 -17.86
CA GLN A 290 -23.88 -16.89 -17.06
C GLN A 290 -24.93 -16.71 -15.96
N VAL A 291 -24.91 -15.59 -15.23
CA VAL A 291 -25.91 -15.24 -14.22
C VAL A 291 -27.31 -15.17 -14.83
N LEU A 292 -27.44 -14.57 -16.00
CA LEU A 292 -28.72 -14.42 -16.68
C LEU A 292 -29.23 -15.77 -17.21
N LEU A 293 -28.38 -16.61 -17.78
CA LEU A 293 -28.77 -17.95 -18.25
C LEU A 293 -29.24 -18.86 -17.10
N LEU A 294 -28.63 -18.73 -15.91
CA LEU A 294 -29.08 -19.46 -14.72
C LEU A 294 -30.51 -19.12 -14.33
N SER A 295 -30.99 -17.88 -14.58
CA SER A 295 -32.39 -17.50 -14.34
C SER A 295 -33.38 -18.26 -15.22
N TYR A 296 -32.93 -18.71 -16.40
CA TYR A 296 -33.68 -19.57 -17.32
C TYR A 296 -33.45 -21.06 -17.07
N GLY A 297 -32.68 -21.41 -16.04
CA GLY A 297 -32.37 -22.79 -15.70
C GLY A 297 -31.29 -23.43 -16.58
N ILE A 298 -30.48 -22.61 -17.26
CA ILE A 298 -29.36 -23.03 -18.09
C ILE A 298 -28.05 -22.73 -17.35
N ASP A 299 -27.27 -23.77 -17.08
CA ASP A 299 -25.94 -23.65 -16.48
C ASP A 299 -24.90 -24.11 -17.51
N ASP A 300 -24.28 -23.13 -18.17
CA ASP A 300 -23.27 -23.37 -19.19
C ASP A 300 -21.85 -23.50 -18.62
N ASN A 301 -21.70 -23.34 -17.30
CA ASN A 301 -20.43 -23.47 -16.59
C ASN A 301 -20.25 -24.89 -16.04
N GLU A 302 -21.26 -25.41 -15.32
CA GLU A 302 -21.16 -26.69 -14.60
C GLU A 302 -21.95 -27.84 -15.28
N GLU A 303 -23.16 -27.58 -15.82
CA GLU A 303 -24.08 -28.66 -16.28
C GLU A 303 -24.06 -28.89 -17.82
N LYS A 304 -23.48 -27.96 -18.59
CA LYS A 304 -23.47 -27.90 -20.07
C LYS A 304 -24.86 -27.67 -20.69
N ILE A 305 -24.90 -27.00 -21.84
CA ILE A 305 -26.15 -26.76 -22.58
C ILE A 305 -26.46 -27.95 -23.48
N ARG A 306 -27.60 -28.63 -23.27
CA ARG A 306 -28.06 -29.74 -24.12
C ARG A 306 -29.06 -29.25 -25.16
N PHE A 307 -28.85 -29.61 -26.43
CA PHE A 307 -29.73 -29.22 -27.52
C PHE A 307 -31.17 -29.70 -27.34
N ALA A 308 -31.37 -30.91 -26.81
CA ALA A 308 -32.70 -31.45 -26.55
C ALA A 308 -33.49 -30.63 -25.52
N ASP A 309 -32.82 -30.13 -24.49
CA ASP A 309 -33.45 -29.31 -23.46
C ASP A 309 -33.71 -27.90 -23.99
N LEU A 310 -32.76 -27.33 -24.72
CA LEU A 310 -32.95 -26.04 -25.36
C LEU A 310 -34.11 -26.05 -26.37
N LYS A 311 -34.25 -27.12 -27.17
CA LYS A 311 -35.36 -27.31 -28.10
C LYS A 311 -36.72 -27.33 -27.40
N LYS A 312 -36.79 -27.85 -26.17
CA LYS A 312 -38.03 -27.83 -25.37
C LYS A 312 -38.35 -26.45 -24.82
N MET A 313 -37.34 -25.60 -24.59
CA MET A 313 -37.49 -24.24 -24.07
C MET A 313 -37.93 -23.26 -25.16
N LEU A 314 -37.26 -23.23 -26.31
CA LEU A 314 -37.50 -22.27 -27.40
C LEU A 314 -38.68 -22.61 -28.33
N ARG A 315 -39.69 -23.35 -27.84
CA ARG A 315 -40.75 -23.99 -28.66
C ARG A 315 -41.23 -23.10 -29.82
N LYS A 316 -41.07 -23.57 -31.06
CA LYS A 316 -41.48 -22.95 -32.35
C LYS A 316 -40.58 -21.83 -32.90
N GLN A 317 -39.44 -21.52 -32.28
CA GLN A 317 -38.42 -20.65 -32.87
C GLN A 317 -37.44 -21.44 -33.77
N ASP A 318 -36.80 -20.76 -34.72
CA ASP A 318 -35.73 -21.38 -35.51
C ASP A 318 -34.50 -21.63 -34.62
N ILE A 319 -34.26 -22.91 -34.32
CA ILE A 319 -33.14 -23.35 -33.50
C ILE A 319 -31.90 -23.76 -34.33
N SER A 320 -31.93 -23.54 -35.65
CA SER A 320 -30.87 -23.96 -36.58
C SER A 320 -29.50 -23.40 -36.22
N THR A 321 -29.44 -22.19 -35.66
CA THR A 321 -28.21 -21.55 -35.18
C THR A 321 -27.54 -22.35 -34.07
N TYR A 322 -28.32 -22.87 -33.12
CA TYR A 322 -27.80 -23.68 -32.01
C TYR A 322 -27.55 -25.14 -32.42
N ALA A 323 -28.38 -25.68 -33.31
CA ALA A 323 -28.20 -27.03 -33.86
C ALA A 323 -26.82 -27.19 -34.52
N ARG A 324 -26.40 -26.20 -35.32
CA ARG A 324 -25.09 -26.17 -35.98
C ARG A 324 -23.90 -26.08 -35.02
N LYS A 325 -24.14 -25.69 -33.76
CA LYS A 325 -23.13 -25.59 -32.69
C LYS A 325 -23.19 -26.75 -31.69
N SER A 326 -24.06 -27.71 -31.92
CA SER A 326 -24.13 -28.94 -31.14
C SER A 326 -23.06 -29.91 -31.62
N ASP A 327 -22.36 -30.54 -30.68
CA ASP A 327 -21.51 -31.68 -30.99
C ASP A 327 -22.35 -32.96 -31.22
N ARG A 328 -21.65 -34.04 -31.57
CA ARG A 328 -22.23 -35.38 -31.77
C ARG A 328 -22.99 -35.94 -30.56
N ASN A 329 -22.73 -35.43 -29.35
CA ASN A 329 -23.40 -35.84 -28.12
C ASN A 329 -24.58 -34.93 -27.76
N GLY A 330 -24.94 -33.98 -28.63
CA GLY A 330 -26.03 -33.04 -28.37
C GLY A 330 -25.65 -31.89 -27.44
N ILE A 331 -24.35 -31.66 -27.19
CA ILE A 331 -23.87 -30.59 -26.30
C ILE A 331 -23.55 -29.34 -27.14
N ILE A 332 -24.17 -28.22 -26.78
CA ILE A 332 -23.96 -26.92 -27.42
C ILE A 332 -22.80 -26.21 -26.72
N ARG A 333 -21.85 -25.69 -27.52
CA ARG A 333 -20.82 -24.76 -27.05
C ARG A 333 -20.94 -23.44 -27.81
N ILE A 334 -21.19 -22.37 -27.07
CA ILE A 334 -21.42 -21.03 -27.62
C ILE A 334 -20.49 -20.01 -26.96
N GLY A 335 -19.92 -19.13 -27.78
CA GLY A 335 -19.18 -17.97 -27.31
C GLY A 335 -20.10 -16.85 -26.85
N LEU A 336 -19.51 -15.80 -26.26
CA LEU A 336 -20.21 -14.71 -25.58
C LEU A 336 -21.38 -14.11 -26.37
N ARG A 337 -21.17 -13.73 -27.64
CA ARG A 337 -22.23 -13.19 -28.52
C ARG A 337 -23.47 -14.08 -28.59
N TYR A 338 -23.25 -15.39 -28.73
CA TYR A 338 -24.33 -16.35 -28.85
C TYR A 338 -25.03 -16.62 -27.51
N LYS A 339 -24.38 -16.33 -26.37
CA LYS A 339 -25.04 -16.38 -25.05
C LYS A 339 -26.05 -15.23 -24.90
N PHE A 340 -25.70 -14.03 -25.34
CA PHE A 340 -26.64 -12.90 -25.36
C PHE A 340 -27.77 -13.09 -26.38
N LEU A 341 -27.47 -13.60 -27.57
CA LEU A 341 -28.52 -13.99 -28.53
C LEU A 341 -29.47 -15.03 -27.92
N LEU A 342 -28.94 -16.03 -27.22
CA LEU A 342 -29.74 -17.05 -26.55
C LEU A 342 -30.66 -16.45 -25.48
N LEU A 343 -30.17 -15.47 -24.71
CA LEU A 343 -30.99 -14.76 -23.73
C LEU A 343 -32.15 -14.01 -24.40
N GLU A 344 -31.90 -13.34 -25.52
CA GLU A 344 -32.96 -12.65 -26.29
C GLU A 344 -33.98 -13.66 -26.84
N ASP A 345 -33.54 -14.78 -27.41
CA ASP A 345 -34.41 -15.87 -27.90
C ASP A 345 -35.26 -16.48 -26.77
N LEU A 346 -34.72 -16.55 -25.55
CA LEU A 346 -35.43 -16.96 -24.33
C LEU A 346 -36.40 -15.88 -23.81
N GLY A 347 -36.45 -14.71 -24.45
CA GLY A 347 -37.38 -13.62 -24.17
C GLY A 347 -36.83 -12.54 -23.23
N MET A 348 -35.54 -12.53 -22.92
CA MET A 348 -34.90 -11.49 -22.12
C MET A 348 -34.66 -10.26 -22.99
N LYS A 349 -35.59 -9.30 -22.92
CA LYS A 349 -35.51 -8.06 -23.69
C LYS A 349 -34.25 -7.27 -23.34
N GLY A 350 -33.51 -6.86 -24.37
CA GLY A 350 -32.35 -5.99 -24.23
C GLY A 350 -31.02 -6.73 -24.18
N ALA A 351 -31.02 -8.06 -24.21
CA ALA A 351 -29.79 -8.85 -24.21
C ALA A 351 -28.92 -8.56 -25.44
N ASP A 352 -29.53 -8.43 -26.62
CA ASP A 352 -28.79 -8.06 -27.84
C ASP A 352 -28.23 -6.63 -27.78
N ARG A 353 -28.99 -5.69 -27.18
CA ARG A 353 -28.54 -4.30 -26.95
C ARG A 353 -27.33 -4.26 -26.02
N TRP A 354 -27.41 -4.91 -24.85
CA TRP A 354 -26.30 -4.94 -23.89
C TRP A 354 -25.01 -5.51 -24.50
N TYR A 355 -25.12 -6.56 -25.33
CA TYR A 355 -23.95 -7.07 -26.06
C TYR A 355 -23.41 -6.04 -27.06
N SER A 356 -24.29 -5.38 -27.79
CA SER A 356 -23.92 -4.36 -28.79
C SER A 356 -23.21 -3.17 -28.14
N ASP A 357 -23.72 -2.68 -27.00
CA ASP A 357 -23.14 -1.58 -26.22
C ASP A 357 -21.70 -1.93 -25.77
N LEU A 358 -21.43 -3.22 -25.50
CA LEU A 358 -20.12 -3.72 -25.06
C LEU A 358 -19.20 -4.18 -26.21
N GLN A 359 -19.72 -4.29 -27.44
CA GLN A 359 -19.04 -4.96 -28.55
C GLN A 359 -17.70 -4.30 -28.89
N GLN A 360 -17.66 -2.95 -28.89
CA GLN A 360 -16.45 -2.21 -29.21
C GLN A 360 -15.30 -2.52 -28.23
N TYR A 361 -15.60 -2.62 -26.92
CA TYR A 361 -14.60 -2.91 -25.91
C TYR A 361 -14.12 -4.36 -25.97
N ILE A 362 -15.00 -5.30 -26.31
CA ILE A 362 -14.65 -6.71 -26.53
C ILE A 362 -13.67 -6.83 -27.71
N MET A 363 -13.88 -6.04 -28.78
CA MET A 363 -12.95 -6.00 -29.92
C MET A 363 -11.59 -5.46 -29.50
N ILE A 364 -11.55 -4.32 -28.79
CA ILE A 364 -10.30 -3.73 -28.28
C ILE A 364 -9.56 -4.73 -27.38
N ARG A 365 -10.28 -5.46 -26.51
CA ARG A 365 -9.68 -6.51 -25.68
C ARG A 365 -9.03 -7.60 -26.52
N ASN A 366 -9.63 -8.02 -27.63
CA ASN A 366 -9.05 -9.08 -28.45
C ASN A 366 -7.72 -8.67 -29.08
N ASP A 367 -7.58 -7.39 -29.41
CA ASP A 367 -6.36 -6.80 -29.97
C ASP A 367 -5.30 -6.47 -28.90
N SER A 368 -5.60 -6.67 -27.62
CA SER A 368 -4.70 -6.32 -26.53
C SER A 368 -3.67 -7.40 -26.16
N ILE A 369 -2.59 -6.98 -25.50
CA ILE A 369 -1.43 -7.83 -25.18
C ILE A 369 -1.76 -8.99 -24.23
N LEU A 370 -2.74 -8.81 -23.34
CA LEU A 370 -3.21 -9.85 -22.42
C LEU A 370 -4.31 -10.75 -23.01
N ALA A 371 -4.54 -10.65 -24.33
CA ALA A 371 -5.47 -11.48 -25.07
C ALA A 371 -4.80 -12.15 -26.28
N HIS A 372 -5.08 -11.67 -27.50
CA HIS A 372 -4.60 -12.27 -28.74
C HIS A 372 -3.81 -11.29 -29.63
N GLY A 373 -3.76 -10.00 -29.27
CA GLY A 373 -3.05 -8.98 -30.02
C GLY A 373 -1.84 -8.44 -29.26
N LEU A 374 -1.40 -7.25 -29.63
CA LEU A 374 -0.16 -6.63 -29.16
C LEU A 374 -0.34 -5.15 -28.78
N THR A 375 -1.57 -4.63 -28.80
CA THR A 375 -1.86 -3.21 -28.60
C THR A 375 -2.13 -2.92 -27.12
N PRO A 376 -1.43 -1.98 -26.47
CA PRO A 376 -1.76 -1.56 -25.11
C PRO A 376 -3.16 -0.94 -25.03
N VAL A 377 -3.86 -1.16 -23.92
CA VAL A 377 -5.21 -0.59 -23.73
C VAL A 377 -5.14 0.86 -23.23
N PRO A 378 -5.81 1.82 -23.90
CA PRO A 378 -5.94 3.18 -23.40
C PRO A 378 -6.74 3.26 -22.09
N GLY A 379 -6.35 4.17 -21.18
CA GLY A 379 -6.96 4.28 -19.86
C GLY A 379 -8.40 4.81 -19.86
N ASP A 380 -8.74 5.70 -20.78
CA ASP A 380 -10.11 6.17 -21.04
C ASP A 380 -11.02 5.02 -21.49
N VAL A 381 -10.58 4.18 -22.42
CA VAL A 381 -11.31 3.00 -22.88
C VAL A 381 -11.62 2.04 -21.73
N ALA A 382 -10.64 1.78 -20.85
CA ALA A 382 -10.86 0.90 -19.70
C ALA A 382 -11.89 1.48 -18.70
N LYS A 383 -11.86 2.80 -18.47
CA LYS A 383 -12.83 3.50 -17.62
C LYS A 383 -14.23 3.49 -18.22
N ASP A 384 -14.35 3.74 -19.51
CA ASP A 384 -15.63 3.74 -20.23
C ASP A 384 -16.25 2.35 -20.26
N MET A 385 -15.45 1.30 -20.53
CA MET A 385 -15.92 -0.08 -20.42
C MET A 385 -16.40 -0.40 -19.01
N TRP A 386 -15.69 0.04 -17.96
CA TRP A 386 -16.11 -0.21 -16.58
C TRP A 386 -17.48 0.39 -16.29
N ASN A 387 -17.71 1.65 -16.70
CA ASN A 387 -19.00 2.33 -16.54
C ASN A 387 -20.10 1.60 -17.30
N GLU A 388 -19.85 1.22 -18.55
CA GLU A 388 -20.84 0.52 -19.39
C GLU A 388 -21.20 -0.84 -18.82
N VAL A 389 -20.20 -1.63 -18.39
CA VAL A 389 -20.41 -2.93 -17.75
C VAL A 389 -21.22 -2.78 -16.45
N ARG A 390 -20.93 -1.75 -15.64
CA ARG A 390 -21.71 -1.47 -14.42
C ARG A 390 -23.17 -1.13 -14.74
N ASN A 391 -23.42 -0.34 -15.79
CA ASN A 391 -24.77 -0.03 -16.23
C ASN A 391 -25.51 -1.30 -16.67
N VAL A 392 -24.88 -2.14 -17.49
CA VAL A 392 -25.43 -3.43 -17.91
C VAL A 392 -25.74 -4.33 -16.72
N ILE A 393 -24.86 -4.44 -15.71
CA ILE A 393 -25.13 -5.22 -14.49
C ILE A 393 -26.37 -4.66 -13.77
N THR A 394 -26.45 -3.35 -13.61
CA THR A 394 -27.55 -2.69 -12.90
C THR A 394 -28.89 -2.93 -13.59
N GLU A 395 -28.92 -2.89 -14.92
CA GLU A 395 -30.12 -3.15 -15.70
C GLU A 395 -30.46 -4.65 -15.77
N ALA A 396 -29.51 -5.48 -16.19
CA ALA A 396 -29.74 -6.87 -16.53
C ALA A 396 -29.94 -7.76 -15.30
N CYS A 397 -29.24 -7.48 -14.21
CA CYS A 397 -29.38 -8.22 -12.96
C CYS A 397 -30.45 -7.63 -12.03
N ASN A 398 -31.18 -6.60 -12.48
CA ASN A 398 -32.33 -6.07 -11.75
C ASN A 398 -33.40 -7.16 -11.60
N GLY A 399 -33.86 -7.40 -10.37
CA GLY A 399 -34.81 -8.48 -10.09
C GLY A 399 -34.19 -9.86 -9.90
N SER A 400 -32.86 -9.97 -9.83
CA SER A 400 -32.16 -11.21 -9.44
C SER A 400 -32.44 -11.67 -8.00
N GLY A 401 -33.09 -10.82 -7.19
CA GLY A 401 -33.38 -11.08 -5.78
C GLY A 401 -32.32 -10.53 -4.82
N GLU A 402 -31.21 -10.01 -5.36
CA GLU A 402 -30.17 -9.33 -4.59
C GLU A 402 -30.35 -7.81 -4.58
N ASN A 403 -29.98 -7.17 -3.47
CA ASN A 403 -29.88 -5.71 -3.39
C ASN A 403 -28.56 -5.25 -4.01
N LEU A 404 -28.56 -4.97 -5.32
CA LEU A 404 -27.34 -4.58 -6.05
C LEU A 404 -26.66 -3.34 -5.47
N VAL A 405 -27.42 -2.36 -4.96
CA VAL A 405 -26.86 -1.15 -4.35
C VAL A 405 -26.03 -1.48 -3.11
N GLU A 406 -26.54 -2.37 -2.27
CA GLU A 406 -25.83 -2.86 -1.09
C GLU A 406 -24.64 -3.74 -1.46
N LEU A 407 -24.76 -4.59 -2.48
CA LEU A 407 -23.65 -5.42 -2.96
C LEU A 407 -22.50 -4.59 -3.54
N PHE A 408 -22.81 -3.54 -4.30
CA PHE A 408 -21.78 -2.61 -4.76
C PHE A 408 -21.06 -2.02 -3.55
N ARG A 409 -21.78 -1.41 -2.61
CA ARG A 409 -21.16 -0.80 -1.43
C ARG A 409 -20.33 -1.80 -0.59
N SER A 410 -20.87 -3.00 -0.34
CA SER A 410 -20.24 -3.99 0.54
C SER A 410 -19.04 -4.73 -0.07
N SER A 411 -18.80 -4.57 -1.38
CA SER A 411 -17.62 -5.10 -2.08
C SER A 411 -16.55 -4.05 -2.38
N GLU A 412 -16.82 -2.77 -2.08
CA GLU A 412 -15.81 -1.71 -2.13
C GLU A 412 -14.78 -1.92 -1.02
N PHE A 413 -13.54 -1.52 -1.30
CA PHE A 413 -12.48 -1.53 -0.28
C PHE A 413 -12.45 -0.18 0.43
N PRO A 414 -12.15 -0.15 1.73
CA PRO A 414 -12.10 1.10 2.49
C PRO A 414 -10.92 1.96 2.06
N ILE A 415 -11.07 3.27 2.23
CA ILE A 415 -9.95 4.22 2.20
C ILE A 415 -9.61 4.52 3.65
N LEU A 416 -8.36 4.26 4.02
CA LEU A 416 -7.89 4.48 5.39
C LEU A 416 -7.34 5.89 5.51
N GLU A 417 -7.73 6.61 6.56
CA GLU A 417 -7.09 7.86 6.93
C GLU A 417 -5.87 7.59 7.82
N ASN A 418 -4.87 8.48 7.76
CA ASN A 418 -3.79 8.44 8.74
C ASN A 418 -4.40 8.62 10.14
N HIS A 419 -3.85 7.93 11.14
CA HIS A 419 -4.26 8.01 12.54
C HIS A 419 -5.58 7.31 12.92
N GLN A 420 -6.28 6.61 12.02
CA GLN A 420 -7.53 5.87 12.36
C GLN A 420 -7.38 4.78 13.44
N LEU A 421 -6.15 4.30 13.63
CA LEU A 421 -5.80 3.24 14.58
C LEU A 421 -4.78 3.69 15.64
N GLU A 422 -4.47 4.98 15.68
CA GLU A 422 -3.61 5.52 16.72
C GLU A 422 -4.44 5.71 17.98
N GLN A 423 -4.04 5.02 19.06
CA GLN A 423 -4.61 5.22 20.40
C GLN A 423 -3.94 6.40 21.11
#